data_AF-A0A1J1LHU3-F1
#
_entry.id   AF-A0A1J1LHU3-F1
#
_cell.length_a   1.000
_cell.length_b   1.000
_cell.length_c   1.000
_cell.angle_alpha   90.00
_cell.angle_beta   90.00
_cell.angle_gamma   90.00
#
_symmetry.space_group_name_H-M   'P 1'
#
loop_
_entity.id
_entity.type
_entity.pdbx_description
1 polymer ?
#
loop_
_entity_poly.entity_id
_entity_poly.type
_entity_poly.pdbx_seq_one_letter_code
_entity_poly.pdbx_strand_id
1 'polypeptide(L)'
;MSLQNIKIETSIPKEWASQLNQLSAETGHSVDKLVHEAIGHYLEKVQFSSISNSANLDASNLHQELLILQQKVQSLEPLLHQVAKLEAKIVTLEKIIIPEVPIIPNSTFAQLLTNDDDDDEPDEVLTDFLS
;
A
#
# COMPACT_ATOMS: atom_id res chain seq x y z
N MET A 1 36.21 -23.13 12.08
CA MET A 1 35.59 -24.16 11.21
C MET A 1 36.68 -24.66 10.26
N SER A 2 37.17 -25.89 10.43
CA SER A 2 38.15 -26.45 9.49
C SER A 2 37.40 -26.84 8.21
N LEU A 3 37.67 -26.13 7.10
CA LEU A 3 37.13 -26.51 5.80
C LEU A 3 37.85 -27.79 5.37
N GLN A 4 37.19 -28.93 5.54
CA GLN A 4 37.70 -30.19 5.03
C GLN A 4 37.67 -30.15 3.51
N ASN A 5 38.81 -30.42 2.86
CA ASN A 5 38.84 -30.63 1.42
C ASN A 5 38.06 -31.91 1.10
N ILE A 6 36.84 -31.74 0.59
CA ILE A 6 35.99 -32.85 0.15
C ILE A 6 36.46 -33.26 -1.24
N LYS A 7 36.92 -34.51 -1.39
CA LYS A 7 37.24 -35.07 -2.71
C LYS A 7 35.93 -35.47 -3.39
N ILE A 8 35.66 -34.88 -4.55
CA ILE A 8 34.48 -35.18 -5.37
C ILE A 8 34.98 -35.87 -6.65
N GLU A 9 34.45 -37.06 -6.93
CA GLU A 9 34.71 -37.78 -8.17
C GLU A 9 33.48 -37.70 -9.06
N THR A 10 33.66 -37.24 -10.30
CA THR A 10 32.58 -37.08 -11.27
C THR A 10 33.04 -37.50 -12.66
N SER A 11 32.10 -37.87 -13.51
CA SER A 11 32.36 -38.20 -14.91
C SER A 11 31.96 -37.03 -15.79
N ILE A 12 32.82 -36.69 -16.75
CA ILE A 12 32.55 -35.67 -17.76
C ILE A 12 32.76 -36.26 -19.16
N PRO A 13 32.14 -35.67 -20.19
CA PRO A 13 32.39 -36.04 -21.57
C PRO A 13 33.89 -35.97 -21.93
N LYS A 14 34.36 -36.90 -22.76
CA LYS A 14 35.78 -36.97 -23.17
C LYS A 14 36.28 -35.68 -23.83
N GLU A 15 35.43 -35.02 -24.61
CA GLU A 15 35.75 -33.76 -25.27
C GLU A 15 36.07 -32.66 -24.25
N TRP A 16 35.28 -32.59 -23.17
CA TRP A 16 35.47 -31.61 -22.09
C TRP A 16 36.73 -31.92 -21.28
N ALA A 17 37.03 -33.20 -21.04
CA ALA A 17 38.27 -33.60 -20.40
C ALA A 17 39.50 -33.15 -21.22
N SER A 18 39.45 -33.30 -22.55
CA SER A 18 40.53 -32.84 -23.43
C SER A 18 40.69 -31.31 -23.36
N GLN A 19 39.58 -30.57 -23.40
CA GLN A 19 39.60 -29.11 -23.32
C GLN A 19 40.11 -28.60 -21.98
N LEU A 20 39.70 -29.21 -20.86
CA LEU A 20 40.18 -28.85 -19.52
C LEU A 20 41.68 -29.14 -19.35
N ASN A 21 42.16 -30.27 -19.87
CA ASN A 21 43.59 -30.59 -19.84
C ASN A 21 44.41 -29.61 -20.69
N GLN A 22 43.90 -29.23 -21.87
CA GLN A 22 44.53 -28.21 -22.70
C GLN A 22 44.55 -26.86 -21.98
N LEU A 23 43.43 -26.42 -21.42
CA LEU A 23 43.32 -25.16 -20.69
C LEU A 23 44.22 -25.14 -19.44
N SER A 24 44.35 -26.28 -18.76
CA SER A 24 45.28 -26.47 -17.64
C SER A 24 46.73 -26.28 -18.08
N ALA A 25 47.11 -26.83 -19.23
CA ALA A 25 48.45 -26.65 -19.80
C ALA A 25 48.71 -25.20 -20.25
N GLU A 26 47.72 -24.54 -20.85
CA GLU A 26 47.84 -23.15 -21.34
C GLU A 26 47.91 -22.12 -20.19
N THR A 27 47.12 -22.32 -19.13
CA THR A 27 47.02 -21.37 -18.01
C THR A 27 47.97 -21.69 -16.85
N GLY A 28 48.60 -22.88 -16.87
CA GLY A 28 49.45 -23.36 -15.78
C GLY A 28 48.70 -23.70 -14.47
N HIS A 29 47.36 -23.69 -14.51
CA HIS A 29 46.53 -24.02 -13.36
C HIS A 29 46.15 -25.51 -13.36
N SER A 30 46.01 -26.11 -12.18
CA SER A 30 45.47 -27.48 -12.08
C SER A 30 44.01 -27.52 -12.52
N VAL A 31 43.59 -28.65 -13.08
CA VAL A 31 42.19 -28.89 -13.47
C VAL A 31 41.23 -28.63 -12.30
N ASP A 32 41.60 -29.05 -11.09
CA ASP A 32 40.78 -28.81 -9.89
C ASP A 32 40.52 -27.32 -9.64
N LYS A 33 41.53 -26.47 -9.83
CA LYS A 33 41.39 -25.03 -9.63
C LYS A 33 40.49 -24.41 -10.71
N LEU A 34 40.66 -24.83 -11.97
CA LEU A 34 39.82 -24.37 -13.08
C LEU A 34 38.35 -24.77 -12.89
N VAL A 35 38.09 -25.99 -12.44
CA VAL A 35 36.74 -26.47 -12.14
C VAL A 35 36.16 -25.70 -10.95
N HIS A 36 36.94 -25.46 -9.90
CA HIS A 36 36.50 -24.68 -8.74
C HIS A 36 36.11 -23.25 -9.12
N GLU A 37 36.94 -22.58 -9.93
CA GLU A 37 36.69 -21.23 -10.44
C GLU A 37 35.43 -21.17 -11.32
N ALA A 38 35.27 -22.15 -12.23
CA ALA A 38 34.08 -22.23 -13.08
C ALA A 38 32.80 -22.44 -12.27
N ILE A 39 32.83 -23.30 -11.23
CA ILE A 39 31.71 -23.50 -10.32
C ILE A 39 31.42 -22.21 -9.54
N GLY A 40 32.45 -21.53 -9.04
CA GLY A 40 32.31 -20.24 -8.34
C GLY A 40 31.58 -19.21 -9.20
N HIS A 41 32.04 -19.00 -10.44
CA HIS A 41 31.39 -18.09 -11.38
C HIS A 41 29.95 -18.48 -11.72
N TYR A 42 29.66 -19.77 -11.86
CA TYR A 42 28.31 -20.24 -12.10
C TYR A 42 27.39 -19.93 -10.90
N LEU A 43 27.84 -20.21 -9.68
CA LEU A 43 27.07 -19.96 -8.46
C LEU A 43 26.79 -18.46 -8.25
N GLU A 44 27.78 -17.60 -8.49
CA GLU A 44 27.59 -16.14 -8.46
C GLU A 44 26.51 -15.70 -9.45
N LYS A 45 26.56 -16.20 -10.69
CA LYS A 45 25.59 -15.87 -11.73
C LYS A 45 24.18 -16.35 -11.39
N VAL A 46 24.06 -17.56 -10.85
CA VAL A 46 22.76 -18.13 -10.43
C VAL A 46 22.18 -17.31 -9.28
N GLN A 47 22.99 -16.96 -8.27
CA GLN A 47 22.54 -16.18 -7.12
C GLN A 47 22.05 -14.79 -7.53
N PHE A 48 22.76 -14.10 -8.43
CA PHE A 48 22.32 -12.81 -8.95
C PHE A 48 21.04 -12.92 -9.79
N SER A 49 20.92 -13.93 -10.65
CA SER A 49 19.75 -14.11 -11.51
C SER A 49 18.48 -14.49 -10.74
N SER A 50 18.61 -15.24 -9.64
CA SER A 50 17.46 -15.69 -8.84
C SER A 50 16.94 -14.60 -7.90
N ILE A 51 17.81 -13.74 -7.37
CA ILE A 51 17.42 -12.68 -6.42
C ILE A 51 16.90 -11.44 -7.16
N SER A 52 17.49 -11.08 -8.29
CA SER A 52 17.12 -9.86 -9.03
C SER A 52 15.82 -9.96 -9.81
N ASN A 53 15.48 -11.16 -10.31
CA ASN A 53 14.30 -11.34 -11.16
C ASN A 53 13.01 -11.51 -10.37
N SER A 54 13.02 -12.23 -9.23
CA SER A 54 11.81 -12.40 -8.41
C SER A 54 11.47 -11.14 -7.63
N ALA A 55 12.46 -10.49 -7.01
CA ALA A 55 12.23 -9.30 -6.18
C ALA A 55 11.73 -8.10 -7.00
N ASN A 56 12.19 -7.92 -8.24
CA ASN A 56 11.70 -6.85 -9.11
C ASN A 56 10.28 -7.10 -9.61
N LEU A 57 9.91 -8.35 -9.89
CA LEU A 57 8.56 -8.68 -10.36
C LEU A 57 7.53 -8.39 -9.26
N ASP A 58 7.82 -8.82 -8.03
CA ASP A 58 6.93 -8.65 -6.88
C ASP A 58 6.78 -7.16 -6.51
N ALA A 59 7.86 -6.39 -6.53
CA ALA A 59 7.81 -4.96 -6.27
C ALA A 59 7.03 -4.18 -7.34
N SER A 60 7.18 -4.54 -8.63
CA SER A 60 6.44 -3.94 -9.73
C SER A 60 4.95 -4.24 -9.64
N ASN A 61 4.58 -5.48 -9.32
CA ASN A 61 3.19 -5.90 -9.16
C ASN A 61 2.53 -5.15 -7.98
N LEU A 62 3.23 -5.06 -6.84
CA LEU A 62 2.71 -4.34 -5.67
C LEU A 62 2.52 -2.85 -5.95
N HIS A 63 3.44 -2.22 -6.68
CA HIS A 63 3.31 -0.82 -7.08
C HIS A 63 2.09 -0.59 -7.98
N GLN A 64 1.85 -1.50 -8.92
CA GLN A 64 0.72 -1.43 -9.84
C GLN A 64 -0.62 -1.65 -9.12
N GLU A 65 -0.68 -2.57 -8.17
CA GLU A 65 -1.86 -2.75 -7.31
C GLU A 65 -2.17 -1.51 -6.48
N LEU A 66 -1.13 -0.86 -5.93
CA LEU A 66 -1.29 0.36 -5.14
C LEU A 66 -1.86 1.50 -6.00
N LEU A 67 -1.35 1.68 -7.22
CA LEU A 67 -1.90 2.67 -8.17
C LEU A 67 -3.37 2.42 -8.50
N ILE A 68 -3.73 1.17 -8.77
CA ILE A 68 -5.13 0.78 -9.04
C ILE A 68 -6.01 1.08 -7.82
N LEU A 69 -5.53 0.75 -6.62
CA LEU A 69 -6.26 1.00 -5.39
C LEU A 69 -6.46 2.50 -5.15
N GLN A 70 -5.43 3.31 -5.37
CA GLN A 70 -5.49 4.76 -5.21
C GLN A 70 -6.48 5.38 -6.20
N GLN A 71 -6.49 4.92 -7.45
CA GLN A 71 -7.45 5.37 -8.46
C GLN A 71 -8.89 4.98 -8.09
N LYS A 72 -9.09 3.77 -7.56
CA LYS A 72 -10.41 3.34 -7.05
C LYS A 72 -10.86 4.20 -5.88
N VAL A 73 -9.99 4.50 -4.92
CA VAL A 73 -10.32 5.38 -3.78
C VAL A 73 -10.74 6.76 -4.27
N GLN A 74 -10.00 7.37 -5.20
CA GLN A 74 -10.37 8.66 -5.79
C GLN A 74 -11.73 8.60 -6.51
N SER A 75 -12.06 7.49 -7.17
CA SER A 75 -13.36 7.34 -7.83
C SER A 75 -14.54 7.25 -6.86
N LEU A 76 -14.29 6.94 -5.57
CA LEU A 76 -15.33 6.84 -4.53
C LEU A 76 -15.65 8.18 -3.86
N GLU A 77 -14.75 9.16 -3.87
CA GLU A 77 -15.00 10.51 -3.32
C GLU A 77 -16.27 11.20 -3.87
N PRO A 78 -16.53 11.24 -5.19
CA PRO A 78 -17.75 11.85 -5.71
C PRO A 78 -19.02 11.09 -5.29
N LEU A 79 -18.94 9.77 -5.11
CA LEU A 79 -20.06 8.96 -4.61
C LEU A 79 -20.37 9.30 -3.15
N LEU A 80 -19.35 9.48 -2.32
CA LEU A 80 -19.51 9.92 -0.93
C LEU A 80 -20.24 11.28 -0.87
N HIS A 81 -19.85 12.23 -1.72
CA HIS A 81 -20.52 13.53 -1.79
C HIS A 81 -21.98 13.43 -2.24
N GLN A 82 -22.28 12.54 -3.20
CA GLN A 82 -23.65 12.31 -3.66
C GLN A 82 -24.52 11.69 -2.56
N VAL A 83 -23.99 10.73 -1.80
CA VAL A 83 -24.69 10.12 -0.65
C VAL A 83 -24.99 11.16 0.42
N ALA A 84 -24.01 11.96 0.83
CA ALA A 84 -24.21 13.03 1.81
C ALA A 84 -25.27 14.05 1.35
N LYS A 85 -25.29 14.38 0.06
CA LYS A 85 -26.31 15.28 -0.53
C LYS A 85 -27.71 14.66 -0.52
N LEU A 86 -27.83 13.36 -0.75
CA LEU A 86 -29.10 12.64 -0.70
C LEU A 86 -29.60 12.54 0.75
N GLU A 87 -28.73 12.23 1.71
CA GLU A 87 -29.05 12.23 3.14
C GLU A 87 -29.59 13.59 3.60
N ALA A 88 -28.92 14.69 3.24
CA ALA A 88 -29.38 16.04 3.58
C ALA A 88 -30.77 16.35 2.99
N LYS A 89 -31.05 15.89 1.77
CA LYS A 89 -32.37 16.04 1.15
C LYS A 89 -33.44 15.22 1.86
N ILE A 90 -33.12 13.99 2.28
CA ILE A 90 -34.04 13.14 3.04
C ILE A 90 -34.40 13.82 4.36
N VAL A 91 -33.41 14.30 5.13
CA VAL A 91 -33.64 15.03 6.39
C VAL A 91 -34.51 16.27 6.15
N THR A 92 -34.29 16.99 5.06
CA THR A 92 -35.10 18.16 4.72
C THR A 92 -36.55 17.77 4.41
N LEU A 93 -36.77 16.67 3.68
CA LEU A 93 -38.10 16.17 3.38
C LEU A 93 -38.81 15.63 4.63
N GLU A 94 -38.11 14.94 5.52
CA GLU A 94 -38.64 14.45 6.80
C GLU A 94 -39.17 15.61 7.66
N LYS A 95 -38.43 16.73 7.73
CA LYS A 95 -38.87 17.95 8.43
C LYS A 95 -40.12 18.60 7.83
N ILE A 96 -40.38 18.41 6.54
CA ILE A 96 -41.54 18.98 5.85
C ILE A 96 -42.76 18.06 6.00
N ILE A 97 -42.56 16.74 5.99
CA ILE A 97 -43.62 15.73 6.00
C ILE A 97 -44.10 15.43 7.43
N ILE A 98 -43.20 15.55 8.42
CA ILE A 98 -43.54 15.45 9.84
C ILE A 98 -43.57 16.89 10.37
N PRO A 99 -44.69 17.62 10.28
CA PRO A 99 -44.82 18.83 11.05
C PRO A 99 -44.67 18.41 12.51
N GLU A 100 -43.66 18.95 13.20
CA GLU A 100 -43.65 18.96 14.65
C GLU A 100 -45.01 19.49 15.08
N VAL A 101 -45.88 18.60 15.56
CA VAL A 101 -47.10 19.02 16.23
C VAL A 101 -46.59 19.81 17.41
N PRO A 102 -46.84 21.13 17.51
CA PRO A 102 -46.46 21.85 18.69
C PRO A 102 -47.26 21.20 19.82
N ILE A 103 -46.57 20.41 20.64
CA ILE A 103 -47.13 19.89 21.86
C ILE A 103 -47.26 21.13 22.73
N ILE A 104 -48.41 21.80 22.62
CA ILE A 104 -48.80 22.84 23.56
C ILE A 104 -48.74 22.16 24.93
N PRO A 105 -47.86 22.59 25.84
CA PRO A 105 -47.79 21.97 27.15
C PRO A 105 -49.12 22.22 27.87
N ASN A 106 -49.97 21.19 27.93
CA ASN A 106 -51.23 21.19 28.69
C ASN A 106 -51.02 21.11 30.21
N SER A 107 -49.78 21.31 30.68
CA SER A 107 -49.39 21.24 32.08
C SER A 107 -48.98 22.63 32.57
N THR A 108 -49.63 23.08 33.64
CA THR A 108 -49.36 24.36 34.33
C THR A 108 -47.89 24.51 34.74
N PHE A 109 -47.19 23.40 34.99
CA PHE A 109 -45.76 23.41 35.36
C PHE A 109 -44.84 23.78 34.18
N ALA A 110 -45.18 23.35 32.97
CA ALA A 110 -44.36 23.61 31.79
C ALA A 110 -44.53 25.06 31.27
N GLN A 111 -45.69 25.68 31.50
CA GLN A 111 -45.91 27.11 31.19
C GLN A 111 -45.13 28.05 32.13
N LEU A 112 -44.84 27.59 33.36
CA LEU A 112 -44.01 28.32 34.33
C LEU A 112 -42.52 28.29 33.97
N LEU A 113 -42.05 27.30 33.22
CA LEU A 113 -40.66 27.19 32.77
C LEU A 113 -40.36 27.96 31.48
N THR A 114 -41.39 28.38 30.74
CA THR A 114 -41.26 29.14 29.49
C THR A 114 -41.46 30.64 29.67
N ASN A 115 -41.83 31.08 30.88
CA ASN A 115 -42.05 32.49 31.23
C ASN A 115 -40.97 33.00 32.19
N ASP A 116 -39.69 32.71 31.90
CA ASP A 116 -38.60 33.48 32.48
C ASP A 116 -38.18 34.53 31.44
N ASP A 117 -38.39 35.79 31.83
CA ASP A 117 -37.91 37.01 31.19
C ASP A 117 -36.37 37.00 31.15
N ASP A 118 -35.77 36.49 30.07
CA ASP A 118 -34.36 36.72 29.76
C ASP A 118 -34.27 37.57 28.49
N ASP A 119 -34.14 38.88 28.73
CA ASP A 119 -33.66 39.96 27.87
C ASP A 119 -33.11 39.56 26.47
N ASP A 120 -33.89 39.87 25.44
CA ASP A 120 -33.43 40.24 24.08
C ASP A 120 -32.30 41.30 24.22
N GLU A 121 -31.08 41.24 23.66
CA GLU A 121 -30.54 40.78 22.39
C GLU A 121 -29.03 40.44 22.56
N PRO A 122 -28.45 39.43 21.88
CA PRO A 122 -27.07 39.52 21.44
C PRO A 122 -27.03 40.27 20.09
N ASP A 123 -26.45 41.48 20.10
CA ASP A 123 -26.15 42.27 18.89
C ASP A 123 -25.38 41.43 17.87
N GLU A 124 -26.06 40.99 16.80
CA GLU A 124 -25.39 40.47 15.63
C GLU A 124 -24.94 41.61 14.70
N VAL A 125 -23.82 41.32 14.04
CA VAL A 125 -23.37 41.75 12.71
C VAL A 125 -22.52 43.03 12.50
N LEU A 126 -21.28 42.74 12.06
CA LEU A 126 -20.53 43.38 10.96
C LEU A 126 -19.80 44.70 11.21
N THR A 127 -18.58 44.63 11.77
CA THR A 127 -17.52 45.61 11.48
C THR A 127 -16.14 44.95 11.36
N ASP A 128 -16.04 43.91 10.53
CA ASP A 128 -14.75 43.54 9.90
C ASP A 128 -14.71 44.05 8.44
N PHE A 129 -15.05 45.32 8.26
CA PHE A 129 -14.77 46.07 7.03
C PHE A 129 -14.54 47.54 7.43
N LEU A 130 -13.35 48.07 7.11
CA LEU A 130 -12.88 49.45 7.27
C LEU A 130 -12.04 49.77 8.54
N SER A 131 -10.84 49.19 8.64
CA SER A 131 -9.55 49.92 8.47
C SER A 131 -8.37 49.17 9.09
#